data_AF-A0A2X1PVS4-F1
#
_entry.id   AF-A0A2X1PVS4-F1
#
_cell.length_a   1.000
_cell.length_b   1.000
_cell.length_c   1.000
_cell.angle_alpha   90.00
_cell.angle_beta   90.00
_cell.angle_gamma   90.00
#
_symmetry.space_group_name_H-M   'P 1'
#
loop_
_entity.id
_entity.type
_entity.pdbx_description
1 polymer ?
#
loop_
_entity_poly.entity_id
_entity_poly.type
_entity_poly.pdbx_seq_one_letter_code
_entity_poly.pdbx_strand_id
1 'polypeptide(L)'
;MQWGGPWGTTWYGGGQYAEYYRAAMFGLGFNLGDFGAISFDATQAKSTLADQSEHKGQSYRFLYAKTLNHLGTNFQLMGYRYSTSGFYTLSDTMYKHMDGYEFNDGDDEDTPMWSRYYNLFYTKRGKLQVNISQQLGEYGSFYLSGSQQTYWHTDQQDRLLQFGYNTQIKDLSLGISWNYSKSRGQPDADQVFALNFSLPLNLLLPRSNDSYTRKKNYAWMTSNTSIDNEGHTTQNLGLTETLLDDGNLSYSVQQGYNSEGKTANGSASMDYKGAFADARVGYNYSDNGSQQQLNYALSGSLVAHSQGITLGQSLGETNVLIAAPGAENTRVANSTGLKTDWRGYTVVPYATSYRENRIALDAASLKRNVDLENAVVNVVPTKGALVLAEFNAHAGARVLMKTSKQGIPLRFGAIATLDGVQANSGIIDDDGSLYMAGLPAKGTISVRWGEAPDQICHINYELTEQQINSAITRMDAICR
;
A
#
# COMPACT_ATOMS: atom_id res chain seq x y z
N MET A 1 -13.06 7.00 -25.84
CA MET A 1 -14.34 6.40 -25.43
C MET A 1 -14.23 4.89 -25.54
N GLN A 2 -14.84 4.15 -24.61
CA GLN A 2 -14.93 2.70 -24.63
C GLN A 2 -16.37 2.31 -24.29
N TRP A 3 -16.94 1.35 -25.02
CA TRP A 3 -18.32 0.90 -24.84
C TRP A 3 -18.36 -0.63 -24.90
N GLY A 4 -18.86 -1.25 -23.82
CA GLY A 4 -19.14 -2.68 -23.76
C GLY A 4 -20.48 -2.97 -24.42
N GLY A 5 -20.45 -3.73 -25.51
CA GLY A 5 -21.62 -4.19 -26.24
C GLY A 5 -22.10 -5.59 -25.78
N PRO A 6 -23.22 -6.06 -26.34
CA PRO A 6 -23.70 -7.42 -26.11
C PRO A 6 -22.70 -8.47 -26.62
N TRP A 7 -22.88 -9.72 -26.16
CA TRP A 7 -22.10 -10.90 -26.57
C TRP A 7 -20.58 -10.78 -26.35
N GLY A 8 -20.16 -10.06 -25.31
CA GLY A 8 -18.74 -9.93 -24.98
C GLY A 8 -17.95 -9.08 -25.98
N THR A 9 -18.62 -8.19 -26.72
CA THR A 9 -17.96 -7.25 -27.64
C THR A 9 -17.62 -5.95 -26.92
N THR A 10 -16.50 -5.34 -27.27
CA THR A 10 -16.10 -4.02 -26.77
C THR A 10 -15.65 -3.16 -27.92
N TRP A 11 -16.24 -1.97 -28.05
CA TRP A 11 -15.92 -1.01 -29.08
C TRP A 11 -15.17 0.15 -28.43
N TYR A 12 -14.04 0.54 -28.98
CA TYR A 12 -13.30 1.67 -28.43
C TYR A 12 -12.69 2.51 -29.53
N GLY A 13 -12.52 3.79 -29.22
CA GLY A 13 -11.95 4.74 -30.16
C GLY A 13 -11.60 6.05 -29.46
N GLY A 14 -10.76 6.82 -30.12
CA GLY A 14 -10.31 8.10 -29.61
C GLY A 14 -9.65 8.92 -30.71
N GLY A 15 -9.55 10.22 -30.46
CA GLY A 15 -8.81 11.14 -31.31
C GLY A 15 -7.85 11.97 -30.48
N GLN A 16 -6.76 12.39 -31.10
CA GLN A 16 -5.83 13.38 -30.57
C GLN A 16 -5.68 14.48 -31.60
N TYR A 17 -5.74 15.74 -31.16
CA TYR A 17 -5.60 16.91 -32.01
C TYR A 17 -4.66 17.91 -31.35
N ALA A 18 -3.62 18.28 -32.10
CA ALA A 18 -2.66 19.33 -31.82
C ALA A 18 -2.31 20.04 -33.14
N GLU A 19 -1.60 21.17 -33.05
CA GLU A 19 -1.19 21.94 -34.23
C GLU A 19 -0.38 21.10 -35.22
N TYR A 20 0.63 20.36 -34.72
CA TYR A 20 1.53 19.52 -35.51
C TYR A 20 1.18 18.02 -35.48
N TYR A 21 0.05 17.63 -34.89
CA TYR A 21 -0.33 16.22 -34.76
C TYR A 21 -1.83 15.99 -34.78
N ARG A 22 -2.28 15.06 -35.62
CA ARG A 22 -3.68 14.62 -35.67
C ARG A 22 -3.73 13.11 -35.75
N ALA A 23 -4.41 12.48 -34.83
CA ALA A 23 -4.61 11.03 -34.85
C ALA A 23 -6.05 10.64 -34.56
N ALA A 24 -6.51 9.58 -35.23
CA ALA A 24 -7.77 8.92 -34.97
C ALA A 24 -7.52 7.42 -34.82
N MET A 25 -8.16 6.81 -33.82
CA MET A 25 -8.04 5.39 -33.50
C MET A 25 -9.42 4.77 -33.36
N PHE A 26 -9.54 3.56 -33.89
CA PHE A 26 -10.70 2.71 -33.73
C PHE A 26 -10.26 1.27 -33.44
N GLY A 27 -10.95 0.61 -32.51
CA GLY A 27 -10.64 -0.73 -32.07
C GLY A 27 -11.85 -1.53 -31.63
N LEU A 28 -11.70 -2.84 -31.73
CA LEU A 28 -12.68 -3.86 -31.39
C LEU A 28 -12.05 -4.91 -30.49
N GLY A 29 -12.77 -5.29 -29.45
CA GLY A 29 -12.44 -6.40 -28.56
C GLY A 29 -13.55 -7.44 -28.55
N PHE A 30 -13.17 -8.71 -28.50
CA PHE A 30 -14.06 -9.85 -28.42
C PHE A 30 -13.62 -10.75 -27.27
N ASN A 31 -14.51 -10.99 -26.31
CA ASN A 31 -14.37 -12.04 -25.33
C ASN A 31 -14.96 -13.33 -25.92
N LEU A 32 -14.10 -14.25 -26.35
CA LEU A 32 -14.45 -15.53 -26.95
C LEU A 32 -14.65 -16.64 -25.89
N GLY A 33 -14.70 -16.28 -24.60
CA GLY A 33 -14.89 -17.21 -23.49
C GLY A 33 -13.75 -18.22 -23.37
N ASP A 34 -14.00 -19.47 -23.75
CA ASP A 34 -13.04 -20.57 -23.66
C ASP A 34 -11.81 -20.37 -24.56
N PHE A 35 -11.95 -19.62 -25.66
CA PHE A 35 -10.82 -19.27 -26.52
C PHE A 35 -10.07 -18.00 -26.08
N GLY A 36 -10.51 -17.32 -25.01
CA GLY A 36 -9.85 -16.14 -24.46
C GLY A 36 -10.42 -14.84 -24.99
N ALA A 37 -9.68 -13.74 -24.85
CA ALA A 37 -10.07 -12.43 -25.35
C ALA A 37 -9.06 -11.95 -26.39
N ILE A 38 -9.58 -11.43 -27.50
CA ILE A 38 -8.80 -10.78 -28.55
C ILE A 38 -9.21 -9.33 -28.65
N SER A 39 -8.27 -8.45 -29.00
CA SER A 39 -8.58 -7.10 -29.44
C SER A 39 -7.68 -6.67 -30.58
N PHE A 40 -8.23 -5.86 -31.47
CA PHE A 40 -7.55 -5.28 -32.60
C PHE A 40 -7.89 -3.79 -32.69
N ASP A 41 -6.87 -2.95 -32.80
CA ASP A 41 -7.05 -1.52 -33.08
C ASP A 41 -6.14 -1.02 -34.19
N ALA A 42 -6.66 -0.04 -34.93
CA ALA A 42 -5.96 0.69 -35.97
C ALA A 42 -5.95 2.18 -35.62
N THR A 43 -4.77 2.78 -35.67
CA THR A 43 -4.56 4.22 -35.47
C THR A 43 -4.02 4.83 -36.76
N GLN A 44 -4.69 5.84 -37.27
CA GLN A 44 -4.21 6.68 -38.36
C GLN A 44 -3.67 7.99 -37.75
N ALA A 45 -2.44 8.36 -38.10
CA ALA A 45 -1.83 9.62 -37.67
C ALA A 45 -1.36 10.45 -38.88
N LYS A 46 -1.49 11.77 -38.75
CA LYS A 46 -0.79 12.78 -39.56
C LYS A 46 0.06 13.61 -38.61
N SER A 47 1.34 13.72 -38.90
CA SER A 47 2.33 14.35 -38.03
C SER A 47 3.20 15.32 -38.82
N THR A 48 3.59 16.42 -38.21
CA THR A 48 4.61 17.34 -38.71
C THR A 48 5.79 17.27 -37.75
N LEU A 49 6.99 16.95 -38.25
CA LEU A 49 8.19 16.79 -37.42
C LEU A 49 8.95 18.11 -37.26
N ALA A 50 10.03 18.08 -36.48
CA ALA A 50 10.88 19.24 -36.19
C ALA A 50 11.44 19.93 -37.44
N ASP A 51 11.72 19.17 -38.50
CA ASP A 51 12.19 19.67 -39.80
C ASP A 51 11.06 20.20 -40.71
N GLN A 52 9.84 20.34 -40.17
CA GLN A 52 8.62 20.73 -40.88
C GLN A 52 8.14 19.72 -41.94
N SER A 53 8.71 18.51 -41.97
CA SER A 53 8.24 17.46 -42.88
C SER A 53 6.90 16.87 -42.41
N GLU A 54 5.96 16.69 -43.35
CA GLU A 54 4.67 16.06 -43.08
C GLU A 54 4.71 14.55 -43.35
N HIS A 55 4.26 13.77 -42.36
CA HIS A 55 4.19 12.31 -42.44
C HIS A 55 2.78 11.80 -42.19
N LYS A 56 2.42 10.73 -42.88
CA LYS A 56 1.17 10.00 -42.67
C LYS A 56 1.50 8.54 -42.40
N GLY A 57 0.93 7.99 -41.35
CA GLY A 57 1.20 6.62 -40.97
C GLY A 57 0.04 5.95 -40.25
N GLN A 58 0.13 4.63 -40.23
CA GLN A 58 -0.84 3.74 -39.60
C GLN A 58 -0.13 2.85 -38.60
N SER A 59 -0.79 2.58 -37.48
CA SER A 59 -0.36 1.58 -36.50
C SER A 59 -1.48 0.61 -36.22
N TYR A 60 -1.18 -0.68 -36.32
CA TYR A 60 -2.08 -1.80 -36.07
C TYR A 60 -1.60 -2.52 -34.83
N ARG A 61 -2.50 -2.76 -33.87
CA ARG A 61 -2.20 -3.50 -32.65
C ARG A 61 -3.17 -4.65 -32.49
N PHE A 62 -2.61 -5.83 -32.26
CA PHE A 62 -3.32 -7.03 -31.87
C PHE A 62 -2.95 -7.39 -30.43
N LEU A 63 -3.93 -7.68 -29.58
CA LEU A 63 -3.72 -8.19 -28.23
C LEU A 63 -4.55 -9.46 -28.03
N TYR A 64 -3.95 -10.45 -27.40
CA TYR A 64 -4.59 -11.69 -26.97
C TYR A 64 -4.30 -11.93 -25.49
N ALA A 65 -5.31 -12.33 -24.75
CA ALA A 65 -5.17 -12.73 -23.35
C ALA A 65 -6.05 -13.95 -23.08
N LYS A 66 -5.52 -14.92 -22.32
CA LYS A 66 -6.26 -16.12 -21.93
C LYS A 66 -5.76 -16.66 -20.59
N THR A 67 -6.68 -16.90 -19.68
CA THR A 67 -6.41 -17.68 -18.48
C THR A 67 -7.01 -19.08 -18.62
N LEU A 68 -6.17 -20.11 -18.52
CA LEU A 68 -6.53 -21.54 -18.56
C LEU A 68 -6.40 -22.12 -17.15
N ASN A 69 -7.41 -21.87 -16.31
CA ASN A 69 -7.40 -22.27 -14.91
C ASN A 69 -7.17 -23.79 -14.72
N HIS A 70 -7.74 -24.63 -15.58
CA HIS A 70 -7.60 -26.09 -15.50
C HIS A 70 -6.16 -26.59 -15.73
N LEU A 71 -5.41 -25.89 -16.59
CA LEU A 71 -4.01 -26.23 -16.87
C LEU A 71 -3.04 -25.46 -15.97
N GLY A 72 -3.51 -24.47 -15.19
CA GLY A 72 -2.66 -23.55 -14.43
C GLY A 72 -1.91 -22.54 -15.31
N THR A 73 -2.21 -22.46 -16.61
CA THR A 73 -1.54 -21.56 -17.55
C THR A 73 -2.26 -20.22 -17.64
N ASN A 74 -1.54 -19.12 -17.49
CA ASN A 74 -2.05 -17.77 -17.65
C ASN A 74 -1.25 -17.03 -18.73
N PHE A 75 -1.88 -16.84 -19.89
CA PHE A 75 -1.42 -15.96 -20.94
C PHE A 75 -1.92 -14.55 -20.63
N GLN A 76 -1.17 -13.80 -19.82
CA GLN A 76 -1.58 -12.47 -19.38
C GLN A 76 -1.69 -11.50 -20.56
N LEU A 77 -0.70 -11.50 -21.45
CA LEU A 77 -0.69 -10.63 -22.62
C LEU A 77 0.22 -11.19 -23.71
N MET A 78 -0.35 -11.40 -24.89
CA MET A 78 0.39 -11.54 -26.15
C MET A 78 -0.01 -10.40 -27.06
N GLY A 79 0.93 -9.49 -27.31
CA GLY A 79 0.67 -8.28 -28.08
C GLY A 79 1.61 -8.18 -29.27
N TYR A 80 1.07 -7.85 -30.44
CA TYR A 80 1.86 -7.47 -31.59
C TYR A 80 1.37 -6.11 -32.11
N ARG A 81 2.27 -5.14 -32.16
CA ARG A 81 2.04 -3.84 -32.78
C ARG A 81 2.92 -3.72 -34.02
N TYR A 82 2.33 -3.32 -35.14
CA TYR A 82 3.03 -2.98 -36.36
C TYR A 82 2.69 -1.54 -36.76
N SER A 83 3.71 -0.75 -37.07
CA SER A 83 3.59 0.65 -37.48
C SER A 83 4.31 0.87 -38.80
N THR A 84 3.66 1.57 -39.73
CA THR A 84 4.28 2.00 -40.99
C THR A 84 5.42 2.99 -40.74
N SER A 85 6.35 3.16 -41.68
CA SER A 85 7.49 4.06 -41.52
C SER A 85 7.12 5.52 -41.20
N GLY A 86 6.02 6.02 -41.78
CA GLY A 86 5.51 7.38 -41.51
C GLY A 86 4.61 7.51 -40.28
N PHE A 87 4.54 6.50 -39.40
CA PHE A 87 3.74 6.58 -38.17
C PHE A 87 4.58 7.17 -37.03
N TYR A 88 4.10 8.29 -36.51
CA TYR A 88 4.67 8.99 -35.36
C TYR A 88 3.61 9.16 -34.27
N THR A 89 4.04 9.27 -33.03
CA THR A 89 3.21 9.59 -31.87
C THR A 89 3.20 11.10 -31.62
N LEU A 90 2.27 11.58 -30.79
CA LEU A 90 2.24 12.99 -30.39
C LEU A 90 3.59 13.42 -29.77
N SER A 91 4.17 12.59 -28.90
CA SER A 91 5.46 12.85 -28.28
C SER A 91 6.59 13.03 -29.30
N ASP A 92 6.56 12.29 -30.42
CA ASP A 92 7.59 12.42 -31.47
C ASP A 92 7.52 13.78 -32.19
N THR A 93 6.36 14.45 -32.21
CA THR A 93 6.20 15.79 -32.81
C THR A 93 6.60 16.93 -31.88
N MET A 94 6.89 16.63 -30.61
CA MET A 94 7.24 17.64 -29.60
C MET A 94 8.75 17.92 -29.54
N TYR A 95 9.57 17.13 -30.23
CA TYR A 95 11.02 17.38 -30.31
C TYR A 95 11.33 18.63 -31.12
N LYS A 96 12.38 19.35 -30.70
CA LYS A 96 12.89 20.55 -31.40
C LYS A 96 13.82 20.23 -32.56
N HIS A 97 14.43 19.04 -32.57
CA HIS A 97 15.39 18.60 -33.58
C HIS A 97 15.02 17.20 -34.09
N MET A 98 15.58 16.78 -35.22
CA MET A 98 15.31 15.46 -35.82
C MET A 98 16.05 14.32 -35.11
N ASP A 99 17.18 14.63 -34.50
CA ASP A 99 17.93 13.74 -33.65
C ASP A 99 18.65 14.53 -32.55
N GLY A 100 19.02 13.85 -31.47
CA GLY A 100 19.71 14.46 -30.35
C GLY A 100 19.52 13.68 -29.07
N TYR A 101 19.84 14.32 -27.95
CA TYR A 101 19.65 13.75 -26.63
C TYR A 101 18.48 14.44 -25.93
N GLU A 102 17.67 13.69 -25.21
CA GLU A 102 16.69 14.25 -24.28
C GLU A 102 17.43 14.88 -23.09
N PHE A 103 17.41 16.21 -23.00
CA PHE A 103 17.88 16.97 -21.84
C PHE A 103 16.68 17.52 -21.08
N ASN A 104 16.67 17.36 -19.76
CA ASN A 104 15.71 18.06 -18.91
C ASN A 104 16.22 19.49 -18.66
N ASP A 105 15.30 20.46 -18.56
CA ASP A 105 15.59 21.83 -18.12
C ASP A 105 16.16 21.80 -16.68
N GLY A 106 17.48 21.60 -16.53
CA GLY A 106 18.17 21.55 -15.25
C GLY A 106 19.35 20.57 -15.13
N ASP A 107 19.56 19.66 -16.09
CA ASP A 107 20.77 18.81 -16.14
C ASP A 107 21.89 19.56 -16.90
N ASP A 108 23.10 19.64 -16.33
CA ASP A 108 24.29 20.13 -17.05
C ASP A 108 24.44 19.37 -18.39
N GLU A 109 24.66 20.09 -19.49
CA GLU A 109 24.68 19.61 -20.90
C GLU A 109 25.71 18.50 -21.20
N ASP A 110 26.56 18.11 -20.25
CA ASP A 110 27.87 17.52 -20.54
C ASP A 110 27.98 15.98 -20.42
N THR A 111 26.90 15.24 -20.14
CA THR A 111 26.96 13.76 -20.21
C THR A 111 25.89 13.14 -21.11
N PRO A 112 26.18 12.97 -22.42
CA PRO A 112 25.28 12.27 -23.34
C PRO A 112 25.16 10.79 -22.93
N MET A 113 24.07 10.43 -22.26
CA MET A 113 23.69 9.03 -22.08
C MET A 113 23.13 8.48 -23.38
N TRP A 114 23.73 7.41 -23.90
CA TRP A 114 23.26 6.70 -25.10
C TRP A 114 21.79 6.26 -25.00
N SER A 115 21.29 5.99 -23.79
CA SER A 115 19.91 5.62 -23.51
C SER A 115 18.90 6.77 -23.74
N ARG A 116 19.37 8.03 -23.74
CA ARG A 116 18.57 9.23 -23.97
C ARG A 116 18.67 9.75 -25.42
N TYR A 117 19.40 9.06 -26.29
CA TYR A 117 19.50 9.44 -27.70
C TYR A 117 18.20 9.09 -28.44
N TYR A 118 17.54 10.11 -28.97
CA TYR A 118 16.40 9.96 -29.85
C TYR A 118 16.79 10.29 -31.29
N ASN A 119 16.11 9.64 -32.22
CA ASN A 119 16.28 9.90 -33.63
C ASN A 119 14.97 9.57 -34.34
N LEU A 120 14.34 10.60 -34.91
CA LEU A 120 13.04 10.52 -35.57
C LEU A 120 13.10 9.83 -36.93
N PHE A 121 14.30 9.57 -37.47
CA PHE A 121 14.49 8.74 -38.66
C PHE A 121 14.31 7.25 -38.34
N TYR A 122 14.77 6.79 -37.18
CA TYR A 122 14.63 5.38 -36.75
C TYR A 122 13.29 5.13 -36.06
N THR A 123 12.20 5.21 -36.82
CA THR A 123 10.84 5.00 -36.29
C THR A 123 10.59 3.55 -35.91
N LYS A 124 9.76 3.33 -34.89
CA LYS A 124 9.42 2.00 -34.39
C LYS A 124 8.57 1.26 -35.43
N ARG A 125 9.02 0.08 -35.87
CA ARG A 125 8.38 -0.75 -36.90
C ARG A 125 7.44 -1.79 -36.32
N GLY A 126 7.96 -2.67 -35.48
CA GLY A 126 7.22 -3.81 -34.93
C GLY A 126 7.55 -4.00 -33.47
N LYS A 127 6.55 -4.28 -32.63
CA LYS A 127 6.75 -4.62 -31.22
C LYS A 127 5.96 -5.87 -30.87
N LEU A 128 6.68 -6.94 -30.56
CA LEU A 128 6.11 -8.16 -29.97
C LEU A 128 6.27 -8.09 -28.46
N GLN A 129 5.23 -8.46 -27.72
CA GLN A 129 5.24 -8.59 -26.26
C GLN A 129 4.56 -9.90 -25.89
N VAL A 130 5.17 -10.65 -24.97
CA VAL A 130 4.67 -11.93 -24.50
C VAL A 130 4.84 -11.99 -22.99
N ASN A 131 3.79 -12.34 -22.27
CA ASN A 131 3.83 -12.61 -20.85
C ASN A 131 2.97 -13.85 -20.54
N ILE A 132 3.64 -14.90 -20.09
CA ILE A 132 3.08 -16.22 -19.80
C ILE A 132 3.51 -16.59 -18.39
N SER A 133 2.58 -16.99 -17.55
CA SER A 133 2.89 -17.68 -16.30
C SER A 133 2.20 -19.03 -16.26
N GLN A 134 2.87 -20.03 -15.68
CA GLN A 134 2.37 -21.38 -15.57
C GLN A 134 2.56 -21.84 -14.13
N GLN A 135 1.44 -22.12 -13.47
CA GLN A 135 1.44 -22.75 -12.17
C GLN A 135 1.57 -24.26 -12.34
N LEU A 136 2.49 -24.87 -11.60
CA LEU A 136 2.76 -26.31 -11.59
C LEU A 136 2.28 -26.94 -10.26
N GLY A 137 1.14 -26.47 -9.75
CA GLY A 137 0.60 -26.91 -8.46
C GLY A 137 1.58 -26.67 -7.31
N GLU A 138 1.86 -27.72 -6.54
CA GLU A 138 2.81 -27.69 -5.42
C GLU A 138 4.27 -27.61 -5.85
N TYR A 139 4.59 -27.92 -7.12
CA TYR A 139 5.97 -27.87 -7.59
C TYR A 139 6.48 -26.44 -7.79
N GLY A 140 5.59 -25.45 -7.91
CA GLY A 140 5.95 -24.05 -8.05
C GLY A 140 5.29 -23.39 -9.26
N SER A 141 5.96 -22.39 -9.83
CA SER A 141 5.49 -21.67 -11.01
C SER A 141 6.66 -21.22 -11.86
N PHE A 142 6.51 -21.28 -13.19
CA PHE A 142 7.41 -20.57 -14.09
C PHE A 142 6.72 -19.37 -14.71
N TYR A 143 7.51 -18.39 -15.10
CA TYR A 143 7.07 -17.25 -15.88
C TYR A 143 8.05 -16.98 -17.02
N LEU A 144 7.50 -16.55 -18.14
CA LEU A 144 8.21 -16.09 -19.32
C LEU A 144 7.62 -14.73 -19.69
N SER A 145 8.44 -13.70 -19.61
CA SER A 145 8.11 -12.34 -20.05
C SER A 145 9.12 -11.90 -21.09
N GLY A 146 8.67 -11.26 -22.15
CA GLY A 146 9.57 -10.83 -23.20
C GLY A 146 8.98 -9.76 -24.11
N SER A 147 9.87 -8.96 -24.68
CA SER A 147 9.51 -8.04 -25.75
C SER A 147 10.63 -7.92 -26.78
N GLN A 148 10.24 -7.73 -28.03
CA GLN A 148 11.15 -7.44 -29.12
C GLN A 148 10.61 -6.26 -29.92
N GLN A 149 11.43 -5.23 -30.10
CA GLN A 149 11.10 -4.03 -30.86
C GLN A 149 12.07 -3.85 -32.02
N THR A 150 11.51 -3.77 -33.23
CA THR A 150 12.26 -3.49 -34.46
C THR A 150 12.02 -2.05 -34.91
N TYR A 151 12.93 -1.53 -35.73
CA TYR A 151 12.92 -0.17 -36.21
C TYR A 151 12.93 -0.14 -37.74
N TRP A 152 12.48 0.97 -38.32
CA TRP A 152 12.71 1.27 -39.72
C TRP A 152 14.11 1.82 -39.92
N HIS A 153 14.68 1.62 -41.12
CA HIS A 153 15.99 2.11 -41.54
C HIS A 153 17.21 1.55 -40.77
N THR A 154 17.02 0.54 -39.92
CA THR A 154 18.10 -0.18 -39.26
C THR A 154 17.70 -1.63 -38.96
N ASP A 155 18.67 -2.54 -38.96
CA ASP A 155 18.49 -3.94 -38.53
C ASP A 155 18.71 -4.12 -37.02
N GLN A 156 19.08 -3.05 -36.32
CA GLN A 156 19.17 -3.05 -34.86
C GLN A 156 17.77 -3.16 -34.23
N GLN A 157 17.71 -3.82 -33.08
CA GLN A 157 16.47 -4.16 -32.40
C GLN A 157 16.68 -4.16 -30.90
N ASP A 158 15.63 -3.80 -30.16
CA ASP A 158 15.59 -3.98 -28.71
C ASP A 158 15.00 -5.35 -28.39
N ARG A 159 15.63 -6.07 -27.48
CA ARG A 159 15.18 -7.37 -27.01
C ARG A 159 15.29 -7.42 -25.50
N LEU A 160 14.19 -7.76 -24.86
CA LEU A 160 14.13 -8.08 -23.43
C LEU A 160 13.50 -9.47 -23.32
N LEU A 161 14.17 -10.42 -22.69
CA LEU A 161 13.61 -11.73 -22.36
C LEU A 161 13.91 -12.02 -20.89
N GLN A 162 12.91 -12.48 -20.18
CA GLN A 162 13.02 -12.90 -18.79
C GLN A 162 12.29 -14.21 -18.63
N PHE A 163 13.03 -15.20 -18.15
CA PHE A 163 12.49 -16.49 -17.76
C PHE A 163 12.77 -16.68 -16.28
N GLY A 164 11.82 -17.24 -15.53
CA GLY A 164 12.10 -17.63 -14.16
C GLY A 164 11.20 -18.72 -13.65
N TYR A 165 11.69 -19.40 -12.63
CA TYR A 165 11.01 -20.49 -11.94
C TYR A 165 11.11 -20.23 -10.44
N ASN A 166 9.95 -20.13 -9.80
CA ASN A 166 9.83 -19.95 -8.36
C ASN A 166 9.13 -21.17 -7.76
N THR A 167 9.71 -21.74 -6.72
CA THR A 167 9.13 -22.87 -5.98
C THR A 167 9.21 -22.62 -4.50
N GLN A 168 8.25 -23.18 -3.77
CA GLN A 168 8.22 -23.12 -2.32
C GLN A 168 8.29 -24.53 -1.75
N ILE A 169 9.40 -24.85 -1.09
CA ILE A 169 9.60 -26.13 -0.43
C ILE A 169 9.29 -25.93 1.06
N LYS A 170 8.07 -26.27 1.47
CA LYS A 170 7.52 -25.98 2.80
C LYS A 170 7.49 -24.48 3.07
N ASP A 171 8.36 -24.01 3.95
CA ASP A 171 8.48 -22.60 4.34
C ASP A 171 9.69 -21.92 3.65
N LEU A 172 10.44 -22.64 2.81
CA LEU A 172 11.58 -22.13 2.05
C LEU A 172 11.14 -21.67 0.65
N SER A 173 11.55 -20.46 0.25
CA SER A 173 11.34 -19.95 -1.11
C SER A 173 12.62 -20.02 -1.94
N LEU A 174 12.53 -20.60 -3.13
CA LEU A 174 13.60 -20.72 -4.10
C LEU A 174 13.16 -20.11 -5.43
N GLY A 175 13.99 -19.28 -6.04
CA GLY A 175 13.72 -18.65 -7.32
C GLY A 175 14.95 -18.70 -8.23
N ILE A 176 14.80 -19.20 -9.45
CA ILE A 176 15.83 -19.14 -10.48
C ILE A 176 15.31 -18.25 -11.59
N SER A 177 16.13 -17.34 -12.10
CA SER A 177 15.76 -16.49 -13.23
C SER A 177 16.92 -16.31 -14.19
N TRP A 178 16.58 -16.11 -15.46
CA TRP A 178 17.48 -15.74 -16.53
C TRP A 178 16.91 -14.51 -17.22
N ASN A 179 17.72 -13.46 -17.31
CA ASN A 179 17.38 -12.20 -17.94
C ASN A 179 18.32 -11.98 -19.11
N TYR A 180 17.78 -11.56 -20.24
CA TYR A 180 18.51 -11.17 -21.44
C TYR A 180 18.01 -9.79 -21.87
N SER A 181 18.91 -8.83 -21.97
CA SER A 181 18.60 -7.49 -22.45
C SER A 181 19.63 -7.06 -23.50
N LYS A 182 19.13 -6.68 -24.67
CA LYS A 182 19.93 -6.03 -25.71
C LYS A 182 19.19 -4.80 -26.18
N SER A 183 19.81 -3.64 -26.01
CA SER A 183 19.27 -2.37 -26.50
C SER A 183 19.93 -1.96 -27.82
N ARG A 184 19.24 -1.15 -28.62
CA ARG A 184 19.79 -0.49 -29.80
C ARG A 184 21.01 0.37 -29.40
N GLY A 185 22.08 0.25 -30.17
CA GLY A 185 23.34 0.95 -29.88
C GLY A 185 24.28 0.22 -28.92
N GLN A 186 23.81 -0.82 -28.21
CA GLN A 186 24.66 -1.65 -27.36
C GLN A 186 25.33 -2.75 -28.21
N PRO A 187 26.67 -2.93 -28.12
CA PRO A 187 27.39 -3.92 -28.91
C PRO A 187 26.96 -5.34 -28.55
N ASP A 188 27.05 -5.65 -27.26
CA ASP A 188 26.76 -6.97 -26.69
C ASP A 188 25.42 -6.99 -25.96
N ALA A 189 24.91 -8.20 -25.72
CA ALA A 189 23.69 -8.39 -24.95
C ALA A 189 24.06 -8.72 -23.50
N ASP A 190 23.46 -8.02 -22.55
CA ASP A 190 23.61 -8.34 -21.14
C ASP A 190 22.76 -9.56 -20.82
N GLN A 191 23.36 -10.55 -20.17
CA GLN A 191 22.64 -11.72 -19.70
C GLN A 191 22.96 -11.95 -18.24
N VAL A 192 21.93 -12.17 -17.42
CA VAL A 192 22.10 -12.42 -15.98
C VAL A 192 21.29 -13.64 -15.58
N PHE A 193 22.00 -14.65 -15.09
CA PHE A 193 21.41 -15.79 -14.39
C PHE A 193 21.40 -15.47 -12.90
N ALA A 194 20.25 -15.52 -12.25
CA ALA A 194 20.13 -15.24 -10.82
C ALA A 194 19.43 -16.39 -10.08
N LEU A 195 20.02 -16.80 -8.96
CA LEU A 195 19.47 -17.72 -7.98
C LEU A 195 19.12 -16.93 -6.72
N ASN A 196 17.87 -17.04 -6.28
CA ASN A 196 17.32 -16.43 -5.09
C ASN A 196 16.89 -17.51 -4.11
N PHE A 197 17.25 -17.32 -2.85
CA PHE A 197 16.90 -18.19 -1.74
C PHE A 197 16.40 -17.32 -0.59
N SER A 198 15.27 -17.67 0.00
CA SER A 198 14.74 -17.00 1.19
C SER A 198 14.24 -18.01 2.21
N LEU A 199 14.76 -17.90 3.44
CA LEU A 199 14.47 -18.77 4.57
C LEU A 199 13.94 -17.94 5.75
N PRO A 200 12.69 -18.14 6.19
CA PRO A 200 12.21 -17.54 7.41
C PRO A 200 12.87 -18.25 8.62
N LEU A 201 13.58 -17.49 9.44
CA LEU A 201 14.38 -18.01 10.56
C LEU A 201 13.53 -18.50 11.73
N ASN A 202 12.23 -18.15 11.75
CA ASN A 202 11.27 -18.68 12.73
C ASN A 202 11.17 -20.22 12.72
N LEU A 203 11.57 -20.87 11.62
CA LEU A 203 11.66 -22.33 11.48
C LEU A 203 12.84 -22.94 12.25
N LEU A 204 13.92 -22.17 12.42
CA LEU A 204 15.14 -22.60 13.10
C LEU A 204 15.06 -22.38 14.61
N LEU A 205 14.06 -21.62 15.08
CA LEU A 205 13.82 -21.37 16.50
C LEU A 205 12.87 -22.45 17.07
N PRO A 206 13.16 -23.01 18.27
CA PRO A 206 12.33 -24.04 18.89
C PRO A 206 10.84 -23.64 18.93
N ARG A 207 9.97 -24.55 18.50
CA ARG A 207 8.52 -24.44 18.70
C ARG A 207 8.23 -24.71 20.18
N SER A 208 8.12 -23.68 21.01
CA SER A 208 7.53 -23.83 22.34
C SER A 208 6.00 -23.83 22.22
N ASN A 209 5.33 -24.73 22.95
CA ASN A 209 3.88 -24.93 22.90
C ASN A 209 3.04 -23.79 23.52
N ASP A 210 3.65 -22.67 23.91
CA ASP A 210 2.96 -21.58 24.61
C ASP A 210 2.48 -20.51 23.62
N SER A 211 1.21 -20.59 23.27
CA SER A 211 0.59 -19.98 22.09
C SER A 211 0.09 -18.53 22.27
N TYR A 212 0.35 -17.87 23.40
CA TYR A 212 -0.29 -16.58 23.73
C TYR A 212 0.62 -15.35 23.80
N THR A 213 1.95 -15.50 23.78
CA THR A 213 2.87 -14.36 24.01
C THR A 213 4.01 -14.21 22.99
N ARG A 214 4.02 -14.96 21.89
CA ARG A 214 5.13 -14.85 20.93
C ARG A 214 5.02 -13.53 20.16
N LYS A 215 5.92 -12.59 20.47
CA LYS A 215 6.24 -11.44 19.62
C LYS A 215 6.51 -11.97 18.21
N LYS A 216 5.74 -11.45 17.24
CA LYS A 216 5.82 -11.82 15.82
C LYS A 216 7.08 -11.23 15.19
N ASN A 217 8.25 -11.64 15.67
CA ASN A 217 9.51 -11.30 15.03
C ASN A 217 9.67 -12.23 13.83
N TYR A 218 9.34 -11.71 12.64
CA TYR A 218 9.60 -12.40 11.39
C TYR A 218 10.99 -11.97 10.92
N ALA A 219 11.98 -12.81 11.20
CA ALA A 219 13.30 -12.65 10.63
C ALA A 219 13.43 -13.56 9.39
N TRP A 220 13.96 -13.02 8.30
CA TRP A 220 14.22 -13.72 7.05
C TRP A 220 15.69 -13.62 6.69
N MET A 221 16.28 -14.75 6.33
CA MET A 221 17.58 -14.81 5.69
C MET A 221 17.38 -14.93 4.18
N THR A 222 18.06 -14.08 3.41
CA THR A 222 18.02 -14.08 1.95
C THR A 222 19.41 -14.30 1.38
N SER A 223 19.54 -15.13 0.35
CA SER A 223 20.75 -15.27 -0.44
C SER A 223 20.40 -15.04 -1.91
N ASN A 224 21.10 -14.14 -2.57
CA ASN A 224 20.99 -13.89 -3.99
C ASN A 224 22.37 -14.13 -4.62
N THR A 225 22.43 -14.91 -5.69
CA THR A 225 23.64 -15.12 -6.48
C THR A 225 23.30 -14.85 -7.93
N SER A 226 24.00 -13.91 -8.56
CA SER A 226 23.85 -13.59 -9.98
C SER A 226 25.16 -13.77 -10.73
N ILE A 227 25.08 -14.30 -11.95
CA ILE A 227 26.21 -14.50 -12.85
C ILE A 227 25.87 -13.83 -14.18
N ASP A 228 26.74 -12.94 -14.65
CA ASP A 228 26.58 -12.27 -15.94
C ASP A 228 27.14 -13.09 -17.13
N ASN A 229 27.02 -12.56 -18.35
CA ASN A 229 27.54 -13.20 -19.57
C ASN A 229 29.07 -13.18 -19.69
N GLU A 230 29.77 -12.41 -18.86
CA GLU A 230 31.24 -12.36 -18.79
C GLU A 230 31.81 -13.30 -17.72
N GLY A 231 30.91 -13.92 -16.93
CA GLY A 231 31.25 -14.86 -15.86
C GLY A 231 31.48 -14.18 -14.51
N HIS A 232 31.20 -12.88 -14.40
CA HIS A 232 31.24 -12.18 -13.12
C HIS A 232 30.09 -12.62 -12.24
N THR A 233 30.44 -13.05 -11.03
CA THR A 233 29.52 -13.55 -10.01
C THR A 233 29.38 -12.50 -8.91
N THR A 234 28.16 -12.07 -8.66
CA THR A 234 27.80 -11.30 -7.48
C THR A 234 26.99 -12.17 -6.53
N GLN A 235 27.38 -12.25 -5.26
CA GLN A 235 26.66 -13.00 -4.23
C GLN A 235 26.36 -12.09 -3.05
N ASN A 236 25.09 -12.00 -2.68
CA ASN A 236 24.61 -11.20 -1.55
C ASN A 236 23.92 -12.11 -0.53
N LEU A 237 24.31 -11.98 0.74
CA LEU A 237 23.67 -12.61 1.90
C LEU A 237 23.07 -11.52 2.77
N GLY A 238 21.80 -11.67 3.13
CA GLY A 238 21.03 -10.68 3.87
C GLY A 238 20.20 -11.27 5.00
N LEU A 239 19.97 -10.45 6.01
CA LEU A 239 19.06 -10.69 7.13
C LEU A 239 18.11 -9.49 7.21
N THR A 240 16.81 -9.75 7.24
CA THR A 240 15.77 -8.72 7.46
C THR A 240 14.86 -9.15 8.60
N GLU A 241 14.58 -8.26 9.55
CA GLU A 241 13.67 -8.54 10.68
C GLU A 241 12.79 -7.33 11.02
N THR A 242 11.57 -7.62 11.49
CA THR A 242 10.65 -6.64 12.08
C THR A 242 10.66 -6.73 13.61
N LEU A 243 10.88 -5.60 14.29
CA LEU A 243 10.92 -5.41 15.74
C LEU A 243 9.78 -4.51 16.23
N LEU A 244 9.72 -4.35 17.56
CA LEU A 244 8.69 -3.61 18.32
C LEU A 244 7.33 -4.30 18.36
N ASP A 245 6.51 -3.94 19.34
CA ASP A 245 5.24 -4.64 19.62
C ASP A 245 4.22 -4.49 18.46
N ASP A 246 4.28 -3.38 17.72
CA ASP A 246 3.45 -3.13 16.54
C ASP A 246 4.12 -3.56 15.22
N GLY A 247 5.33 -4.14 15.26
CA GLY A 247 6.11 -4.51 14.07
C GLY A 247 6.51 -3.31 13.21
N ASN A 248 6.62 -2.14 13.83
CA ASN A 248 6.79 -0.86 13.14
C ASN A 248 8.24 -0.42 12.97
N LEU A 249 9.20 -1.24 13.39
CA LEU A 249 10.61 -1.08 13.08
C LEU A 249 11.08 -2.25 12.25
N SER A 250 11.58 -2.02 11.05
CA SER A 250 12.26 -3.04 10.24
C SER A 250 13.74 -2.70 10.13
N TYR A 251 14.60 -3.69 10.17
CA TYR A 251 16.00 -3.50 9.82
C TYR A 251 16.42 -4.56 8.81
N SER A 252 17.33 -4.20 7.91
CA SER A 252 17.94 -5.12 6.96
C SER A 252 19.45 -4.93 6.97
N VAL A 253 20.20 -6.04 7.00
CA VAL A 253 21.66 -6.04 6.89
C VAL A 253 22.02 -7.02 5.80
N GLN A 254 22.83 -6.58 4.85
CA GLN A 254 23.23 -7.37 3.70
C GLN A 254 24.72 -7.17 3.46
N GLN A 255 25.38 -8.26 3.12
CA GLN A 255 26.78 -8.30 2.75
C GLN A 255 26.89 -9.05 1.43
N GLY A 256 27.58 -8.47 0.48
CA GLY A 256 27.84 -9.11 -0.79
C GLY A 256 29.29 -9.07 -1.21
N TYR A 257 29.56 -9.85 -2.24
CA TYR A 257 30.85 -10.02 -2.87
C TYR A 257 30.66 -10.05 -4.38
N ASN A 258 31.39 -9.19 -5.09
CA ASN A 258 31.47 -9.18 -6.53
C ASN A 258 32.83 -9.76 -6.96
N SER A 259 32.81 -10.79 -7.81
CA SER A 259 34.03 -11.38 -8.34
C SER A 259 34.74 -10.45 -9.33
N GLU A 260 33.97 -9.59 -10.03
CA GLU A 260 34.53 -8.52 -10.85
C GLU A 260 35.17 -7.47 -9.93
N GLY A 261 36.47 -7.21 -10.13
CA GLY A 261 37.25 -6.34 -9.25
C GLY A 261 37.56 -6.93 -7.86
N LYS A 262 37.03 -8.11 -7.51
CA LYS A 262 37.19 -8.77 -6.18
C LYS A 262 36.81 -7.83 -5.04
N THR A 263 35.61 -7.28 -5.12
CA THR A 263 35.14 -6.24 -4.20
C THR A 263 34.05 -6.76 -3.28
N ALA A 264 34.05 -6.29 -2.03
CA ALA A 264 32.97 -6.46 -1.09
C ALA A 264 32.07 -5.23 -1.12
N ASN A 265 30.77 -5.48 -1.02
CA ASN A 265 29.76 -4.45 -0.83
C ASN A 265 28.86 -4.82 0.37
N GLY A 266 28.18 -3.85 0.94
CA GLY A 266 27.27 -4.13 2.02
C GLY A 266 26.32 -2.97 2.26
N SER A 267 25.17 -3.30 2.81
CA SER A 267 24.12 -2.35 3.12
C SER A 267 23.50 -2.67 4.46
N ALA A 268 23.29 -1.66 5.29
CA ALA A 268 22.49 -1.75 6.49
C ALA A 268 21.39 -0.69 6.43
N SER A 269 20.14 -1.08 6.54
CA SER A 269 19.00 -0.15 6.58
C SER A 269 18.14 -0.36 7.80
N MET A 270 17.49 0.71 8.23
CA MET A 270 16.55 0.75 9.33
C MET A 270 15.37 1.63 8.92
N ASP A 271 14.16 1.07 9.03
CA ASP A 271 12.91 1.67 8.59
C ASP A 271 11.93 1.69 9.77
N TYR A 272 11.62 2.88 10.28
CA TYR A 272 10.72 3.07 11.40
C TYR A 272 9.43 3.78 10.96
N LYS A 273 8.30 3.11 11.13
CA LYS A 273 6.95 3.65 10.93
C LYS A 273 6.40 4.20 12.25
N GLY A 274 6.50 5.49 12.45
CA GLY A 274 5.96 6.17 13.61
C GLY A 274 4.47 6.50 13.46
N ALA A 275 3.86 7.04 14.53
CA ALA A 275 2.49 7.53 14.48
C ALA A 275 2.35 8.83 13.67
N PHE A 276 3.43 9.64 13.64
CA PHE A 276 3.41 11.00 13.09
C PHE A 276 4.37 11.21 11.90
N ALA A 277 5.25 10.25 11.64
CA ALA A 277 6.22 10.26 10.55
C ALA A 277 6.84 8.88 10.37
N ASP A 278 7.34 8.61 9.17
CA ASP A 278 8.16 7.47 8.80
C ASP A 278 9.61 7.94 8.65
N ALA A 279 10.55 7.26 9.30
CA ALA A 279 11.98 7.55 9.23
C ALA A 279 12.73 6.35 8.66
N ARG A 280 13.65 6.60 7.74
CA ARG A 280 14.53 5.58 7.17
C ARG A 280 15.97 6.05 7.22
N VAL A 281 16.87 5.17 7.62
CA VAL A 281 18.30 5.40 7.61
C VAL A 281 18.95 4.19 6.96
N GLY A 282 19.87 4.41 6.03
CA GLY A 282 20.58 3.37 5.33
C GLY A 282 22.04 3.74 5.15
N TYR A 283 22.94 2.81 5.40
CA TYR A 283 24.34 2.92 5.10
C TYR A 283 24.71 1.87 4.06
N ASN A 284 25.30 2.30 2.95
CA ASN A 284 25.79 1.42 1.91
C ASN A 284 27.28 1.68 1.70
N TYR A 285 28.03 0.62 1.46
CA TYR A 285 29.40 0.73 0.98
C TYR A 285 29.60 -0.23 -0.20
N SER A 286 30.48 0.16 -1.12
CA SER A 286 30.87 -0.67 -2.26
C SER A 286 32.36 -0.52 -2.56
N ASP A 287 32.89 -1.38 -3.43
CA ASP A 287 34.29 -1.39 -3.84
C ASP A 287 35.27 -1.40 -2.65
N ASN A 288 35.08 -2.38 -1.74
CA ASN A 288 35.87 -2.53 -0.51
C ASN A 288 35.88 -1.28 0.39
N GLY A 289 34.83 -0.45 0.28
CA GLY A 289 34.65 0.76 1.08
C GLY A 289 35.21 2.03 0.45
N SER A 290 35.67 2.00 -0.80
CA SER A 290 36.08 3.21 -1.54
C SER A 290 34.90 4.16 -1.78
N GLN A 291 33.70 3.60 -1.93
CA GLN A 291 32.45 4.35 -2.04
C GLN A 291 31.58 4.06 -0.82
N GLN A 292 31.15 5.11 -0.14
CA GLN A 292 30.30 5.04 1.03
C GLN A 292 29.17 6.04 0.89
N GLN A 293 27.95 5.60 1.19
CA GLN A 293 26.76 6.42 1.08
C GLN A 293 25.92 6.26 2.34
N LEU A 294 25.59 7.39 2.97
CA LEU A 294 24.64 7.45 4.06
C LEU A 294 23.34 8.08 3.53
N ASN A 295 22.30 7.27 3.48
CA ASN A 295 20.95 7.66 3.08
C ASN A 295 20.10 7.91 4.32
N TYR A 296 19.40 9.02 4.35
CA TYR A 296 18.41 9.34 5.38
C TYR A 296 17.16 9.90 4.71
N ALA A 297 16.00 9.44 5.14
CA ALA A 297 14.72 9.90 4.63
C ALA A 297 13.73 10.05 5.80
N LEU A 298 13.06 11.19 5.84
CA LEU A 298 11.96 11.44 6.76
C LEU A 298 10.75 11.83 5.92
N SER A 299 9.67 11.07 6.03
CA SER A 299 8.43 11.30 5.29
C SER A 299 7.25 11.27 6.24
N GLY A 300 6.29 12.15 6.05
CA GLY A 300 5.10 12.22 6.89
C GLY A 300 4.11 13.17 6.28
N SER A 301 3.08 13.51 7.04
CA SER A 301 2.04 14.42 6.60
C SER A 301 1.60 15.37 7.69
N LEU A 302 1.05 16.49 7.23
CA LEU A 302 0.44 17.51 8.06
C LEU A 302 -0.94 17.79 7.49
N VAL A 303 -1.97 17.58 8.31
CA VAL A 303 -3.36 17.80 7.94
C VAL A 303 -3.92 18.92 8.80
N ALA A 304 -4.30 20.02 8.14
CA ALA A 304 -5.04 21.10 8.76
C ALA A 304 -6.55 20.87 8.59
N HIS A 305 -7.29 20.88 9.69
CA HIS A 305 -8.75 20.67 9.73
C HIS A 305 -9.38 21.60 10.77
N SER A 306 -10.71 21.58 10.88
CA SER A 306 -11.47 22.47 11.78
C SER A 306 -11.08 22.36 13.26
N GLN A 307 -10.47 21.25 13.68
CA GLN A 307 -10.04 20.98 15.05
C GLN A 307 -8.53 21.18 15.25
N GLY A 308 -7.82 21.75 14.27
CA GLY A 308 -6.39 22.09 14.35
C GLY A 308 -5.54 21.35 13.34
N ILE A 309 -4.31 21.04 13.74
CA ILE A 309 -3.30 20.41 12.87
C ILE A 309 -2.96 19.04 13.42
N THR A 310 -3.09 18.00 12.61
CA THR A 310 -2.72 16.63 12.95
C THR A 310 -1.58 16.17 12.07
N LEU A 311 -0.52 15.63 12.69
CA LEU A 311 0.58 14.99 11.97
C LEU A 311 0.28 13.50 11.77
N GLY A 312 0.80 12.92 10.70
CA GLY A 312 0.58 11.51 10.39
C GLY A 312 1.64 10.91 9.48
N GLN A 313 1.49 9.62 9.17
CA GLN A 313 2.27 8.94 8.14
C GLN A 313 2.03 9.56 6.76
N SER A 314 2.84 9.18 5.77
CA SER A 314 2.68 9.66 4.39
C SER A 314 1.29 9.33 3.85
N LEU A 315 0.57 10.33 3.34
CA LEU A 315 -0.82 10.17 2.88
C LEU A 315 -0.88 9.55 1.48
N GLY A 316 -1.86 8.67 1.30
CA GLY A 316 -2.32 8.24 -0.01
C GLY A 316 -3.32 9.22 -0.61
N GLU A 317 -3.98 8.79 -1.67
CA GLU A 317 -4.97 9.61 -2.37
C GLU A 317 -6.23 9.87 -1.53
N THR A 318 -6.71 8.87 -0.79
CA THR A 318 -7.94 8.96 0.02
C THR A 318 -7.63 8.58 1.46
N ASN A 319 -8.04 9.43 2.40
CA ASN A 319 -7.58 9.42 3.78
C ASN A 319 -8.76 9.52 4.75
N VAL A 320 -8.55 9.08 5.99
CA VAL A 320 -9.55 9.23 7.06
C VAL A 320 -8.93 9.94 8.26
N LEU A 321 -9.54 11.05 8.67
CA LEU A 321 -9.19 11.74 9.91
C LEU A 321 -9.97 11.10 11.06
N ILE A 322 -9.28 10.48 11.99
CA ILE A 322 -9.86 10.01 13.25
C ILE A 322 -9.90 11.19 14.21
N ALA A 323 -11.08 11.44 14.78
CA ALA A 323 -11.27 12.37 15.89
C ALA A 323 -11.82 11.61 17.08
N ALA A 324 -11.00 11.40 18.10
CA ALA A 324 -11.37 10.74 19.34
C ALA A 324 -10.93 11.57 20.55
N PRO A 325 -11.48 12.78 20.77
CA PRO A 325 -11.02 13.68 21.83
C PRO A 325 -11.06 12.99 23.21
N GLY A 326 -9.90 12.88 23.88
CA GLY A 326 -9.76 12.17 25.16
C GLY A 326 -9.18 10.75 25.05
N ALA A 327 -9.14 10.15 23.86
CA ALA A 327 -8.47 8.87 23.60
C ALA A 327 -7.07 9.11 23.02
N GLU A 328 -6.14 9.54 23.87
CA GLU A 328 -4.73 9.79 23.51
C GLU A 328 -3.91 8.49 23.40
N ASN A 329 -2.87 8.50 22.54
CA ASN A 329 -1.93 7.38 22.33
C ASN A 329 -2.60 6.01 22.08
N THR A 330 -3.77 6.04 21.47
CA THR A 330 -4.62 4.87 21.21
C THR A 330 -4.29 4.35 19.81
N ARG A 331 -3.99 3.05 19.71
CA ARG A 331 -3.67 2.39 18.44
C ARG A 331 -4.90 2.31 17.54
N VAL A 332 -4.66 2.46 16.25
CA VAL A 332 -5.67 2.16 15.22
C VAL A 332 -5.50 0.70 14.79
N ALA A 333 -6.59 -0.06 14.81
CA ALA A 333 -6.56 -1.46 14.42
C ALA A 333 -6.15 -1.62 12.95
N ASN A 334 -5.44 -2.72 12.64
CA ASN A 334 -4.96 -3.05 11.29
C ASN A 334 -4.05 -1.99 10.65
N SER A 335 -3.49 -1.07 11.44
CA SER A 335 -2.58 -0.02 10.97
C SER A 335 -1.27 -0.05 11.76
N THR A 336 -0.17 -0.40 11.12
CA THR A 336 1.15 -0.51 11.76
C THR A 336 1.66 0.85 12.23
N GLY A 337 1.97 0.97 13.52
CA GLY A 337 2.58 2.17 14.11
C GLY A 337 1.64 3.38 14.26
N LEU A 338 0.39 3.30 13.81
CA LEU A 338 -0.56 4.41 13.81
C LEU A 338 -1.24 4.56 15.18
N LYS A 339 -1.11 5.75 15.78
CA LYS A 339 -1.71 6.10 17.07
C LYS A 339 -2.31 7.50 17.05
N THR A 340 -3.29 7.73 17.92
CA THR A 340 -3.81 9.08 18.20
C THR A 340 -2.75 9.95 18.86
N ASP A 341 -2.74 11.22 18.50
CA ASP A 341 -1.95 12.25 19.14
C ASP A 341 -2.43 12.51 20.57
N TRP A 342 -1.75 13.44 21.26
CA TRP A 342 -2.08 13.87 22.61
C TRP A 342 -3.48 14.52 22.74
N ARG A 343 -4.11 14.91 21.62
CA ARG A 343 -5.48 15.44 21.55
C ARG A 343 -6.51 14.38 21.19
N GLY A 344 -6.09 13.18 20.81
CA GLY A 344 -6.98 12.11 20.34
C GLY A 344 -7.21 12.09 18.82
N TYR A 345 -6.35 12.73 18.03
CA TYR A 345 -6.47 12.79 16.57
C TYR A 345 -5.39 12.00 15.85
N THR A 346 -5.72 11.36 14.73
CA THR A 346 -4.73 10.76 13.83
C THR A 346 -5.31 10.66 12.43
N VAL A 347 -4.45 10.40 11.44
CA VAL A 347 -4.88 10.28 10.05
C VAL A 347 -4.50 8.90 9.53
N VAL A 348 -5.50 8.14 9.10
CA VAL A 348 -5.32 6.88 8.40
C VAL A 348 -4.88 7.20 6.96
N PRO A 349 -3.67 6.79 6.54
CA PRO A 349 -3.09 7.22 5.26
C PRO A 349 -3.71 6.55 4.03
N TYR A 350 -4.46 5.46 4.21
CA TYR A 350 -5.05 4.73 3.09
C TYR A 350 -6.49 4.30 3.40
N ALA A 351 -7.42 4.72 2.54
CA ALA A 351 -8.78 4.22 2.51
C ALA A 351 -9.21 3.90 1.08
N THR A 352 -10.07 2.90 0.93
CA THR A 352 -10.61 2.52 -0.37
C THR A 352 -11.76 3.45 -0.77
N SER A 353 -11.61 4.17 -1.89
CA SER A 353 -12.65 5.08 -2.38
C SER A 353 -13.90 4.33 -2.84
N TYR A 354 -15.08 4.94 -2.65
CA TYR A 354 -16.39 4.42 -3.02
C TYR A 354 -16.75 3.07 -2.36
N ARG A 355 -16.09 2.74 -1.26
CA ARG A 355 -16.32 1.53 -0.48
C ARG A 355 -16.40 1.86 1.00
N GLU A 356 -17.07 0.99 1.74
CA GLU A 356 -17.10 1.05 3.19
C GLU A 356 -15.73 0.68 3.76
N ASN A 357 -15.18 1.56 4.59
CA ASN A 357 -13.92 1.36 5.29
C ASN A 357 -14.22 1.28 6.79
N ARG A 358 -13.88 0.15 7.39
CA ARG A 358 -14.03 -0.10 8.83
C ARG A 358 -12.84 0.50 9.58
N ILE A 359 -13.09 1.57 10.32
CA ILE A 359 -12.09 2.26 11.15
C ILE A 359 -12.33 1.83 12.59
N ALA A 360 -11.29 1.30 13.24
CA ALA A 360 -11.42 0.82 14.61
C ALA A 360 -10.24 1.26 15.47
N LEU A 361 -10.55 1.67 16.69
CA LEU A 361 -9.55 1.94 17.72
C LEU A 361 -9.37 0.69 18.58
N ASP A 362 -8.12 0.37 18.91
CA ASP A 362 -7.79 -0.77 19.76
C ASP A 362 -8.10 -0.44 21.23
N ALA A 363 -9.21 -0.97 21.73
CA ALA A 363 -9.65 -0.77 23.11
C ALA A 363 -8.61 -1.24 24.15
N ALA A 364 -7.74 -2.21 23.81
CA ALA A 364 -6.68 -2.66 24.72
C ALA A 364 -5.52 -1.66 24.86
N SER A 365 -5.45 -0.68 23.95
CA SER A 365 -4.45 0.40 24.00
C SER A 365 -4.94 1.66 24.72
N LEU A 366 -6.23 1.74 25.06
CA LEU A 366 -6.80 2.87 25.78
C LEU A 366 -6.20 3.01 27.18
N LYS A 367 -6.14 4.24 27.68
CA LYS A 367 -5.88 4.49 29.09
C LYS A 367 -6.98 3.86 29.95
N ARG A 368 -6.62 3.46 31.17
CA ARG A 368 -7.54 2.74 32.08
C ARG A 368 -8.79 3.54 32.44
N ASN A 369 -8.67 4.86 32.47
CA ASN A 369 -9.73 5.83 32.75
C ASN A 369 -10.35 6.41 31.47
N VAL A 370 -10.31 5.68 30.35
CA VAL A 370 -10.96 6.09 29.10
C VAL A 370 -11.77 4.92 28.59
N ASP A 371 -12.98 5.21 28.13
CA ASP A 371 -13.82 4.26 27.43
C ASP A 371 -14.32 4.87 26.12
N LEU A 372 -14.69 4.02 25.17
CA LEU A 372 -15.26 4.45 23.89
C LEU A 372 -16.70 3.98 23.81
N GLU A 373 -17.62 4.88 23.42
CA GLU A 373 -19.01 4.50 23.16
C GLU A 373 -19.09 3.48 22.01
N ASN A 374 -18.36 3.76 20.92
CA ASN A 374 -18.20 2.87 19.79
C ASN A 374 -16.71 2.75 19.46
N ALA A 375 -16.15 1.55 19.55
CA ALA A 375 -14.74 1.30 19.17
C ALA A 375 -14.54 1.14 17.65
N VAL A 376 -15.63 1.14 16.88
CA VAL A 376 -15.65 0.90 15.43
C VAL A 376 -16.61 1.87 14.75
N VAL A 377 -16.13 2.53 13.70
CA VAL A 377 -16.90 3.45 12.86
C VAL A 377 -16.65 3.11 11.39
N ASN A 378 -17.70 3.13 10.58
CA ASN A 378 -17.61 2.88 9.14
C ASN A 378 -17.76 4.18 8.35
N VAL A 379 -16.90 4.38 7.34
CA VAL A 379 -16.92 5.56 6.48
C VAL A 379 -16.84 5.18 5.00
N VAL A 380 -17.47 5.98 4.13
CA VAL A 380 -17.47 5.77 2.67
C VAL A 380 -16.91 7.00 1.96
N PRO A 381 -15.59 7.08 1.74
CA PRO A 381 -14.96 8.25 1.14
C PRO A 381 -15.06 8.25 -0.39
N THR A 382 -15.20 9.43 -0.99
CA THR A 382 -14.99 9.63 -2.44
C THR A 382 -13.49 9.67 -2.75
N LYS A 383 -13.13 9.54 -4.04
CA LYS A 383 -11.73 9.64 -4.47
C LYS A 383 -11.14 11.00 -4.11
N GLY A 384 -10.00 11.02 -3.40
CA GLY A 384 -9.35 12.26 -2.97
C GLY A 384 -9.87 12.85 -1.67
N ALA A 385 -10.86 12.21 -1.02
CA ALA A 385 -11.48 12.76 0.19
C ALA A 385 -10.62 12.54 1.45
N LEU A 386 -10.73 13.50 2.38
CA LEU A 386 -10.36 13.35 3.78
C LEU A 386 -11.66 13.28 4.59
N VAL A 387 -12.09 12.08 4.96
CA VAL A 387 -13.35 11.88 5.69
C VAL A 387 -13.11 11.81 7.19
N LEU A 388 -14.00 12.41 7.97
CA LEU A 388 -13.96 12.37 9.43
C LEU A 388 -14.57 11.05 9.94
N ALA A 389 -13.85 10.33 10.80
CA ALA A 389 -14.34 9.24 11.62
C ALA A 389 -14.31 9.69 13.09
N GLU A 390 -15.49 9.97 13.63
CA GLU A 390 -15.66 10.50 14.98
C GLU A 390 -15.92 9.38 15.99
N PHE A 391 -15.14 9.38 17.08
CA PHE A 391 -15.24 8.43 18.18
C PHE A 391 -15.53 9.20 19.47
N ASN A 392 -16.64 8.87 20.11
CA ASN A 392 -16.99 9.45 21.41
C ASN A 392 -16.21 8.73 22.50
N ALA A 393 -15.17 9.41 23.02
CA ALA A 393 -14.38 8.93 24.13
C ALA A 393 -14.81 9.58 25.45
N HIS A 394 -15.04 8.76 26.47
CA HIS A 394 -15.41 9.17 27.81
C HIS A 394 -14.19 9.06 28.72
N ALA A 395 -13.46 10.17 28.87
CA ALA A 395 -12.33 10.27 29.78
C ALA A 395 -12.79 10.55 31.23
N GLY A 396 -12.46 9.66 32.16
CA GLY A 396 -12.86 9.71 33.56
C GLY A 396 -12.98 8.33 34.18
N ALA A 397 -13.48 8.26 35.40
CA ALA A 397 -13.59 6.98 36.10
C ALA A 397 -14.59 6.05 35.42
N ARG A 398 -14.25 4.74 35.41
CA ARG A 398 -15.13 3.66 34.99
C ARG A 398 -15.69 2.98 36.23
N VAL A 399 -16.99 3.07 36.43
CA VAL A 399 -17.63 2.60 37.65
C VAL A 399 -18.74 1.61 37.32
N LEU A 400 -18.74 0.50 38.06
CA LEU A 400 -19.83 -0.46 38.13
C LEU A 400 -20.51 -0.31 39.49
N MET A 401 -21.69 0.29 39.51
CA MET A 401 -22.46 0.58 40.72
C MET A 401 -23.56 -0.46 40.92
N LYS A 402 -23.70 -1.05 42.11
CA LYS A 402 -24.93 -1.75 42.50
C LYS A 402 -25.93 -0.74 43.03
N THR A 403 -27.02 -0.54 42.30
CA THR A 403 -28.00 0.51 42.59
C THR A 403 -29.20 -0.03 43.36
N SER A 404 -29.65 0.69 44.38
CA SER A 404 -30.85 0.33 45.14
C SER A 404 -31.66 1.53 45.61
N LYS A 405 -32.98 1.40 45.67
CA LYS A 405 -33.92 2.36 46.28
C LYS A 405 -34.65 1.64 47.41
N GLN A 406 -34.51 2.14 48.64
CA GLN A 406 -35.10 1.52 49.85
C GLN A 406 -34.73 0.03 50.03
N GLY A 407 -33.51 -0.36 49.64
CA GLY A 407 -33.03 -1.74 49.74
C GLY A 407 -33.47 -2.66 48.60
N ILE A 408 -34.26 -2.18 47.64
CA ILE A 408 -34.68 -2.92 46.45
C ILE A 408 -33.81 -2.48 45.26
N PRO A 409 -33.20 -3.42 44.50
CA PRO A 409 -32.47 -3.09 43.28
C PRO A 409 -33.31 -2.29 42.30
N LEU A 410 -32.70 -1.34 41.60
CA LEU A 410 -33.40 -0.61 40.55
C LEU A 410 -33.76 -1.54 39.38
N ARG A 411 -34.84 -1.21 38.68
CA ARG A 411 -35.41 -2.06 37.63
C ARG A 411 -34.53 -2.05 36.38
N PHE A 412 -34.47 -3.20 35.71
CA PHE A 412 -33.89 -3.34 34.38
C PHE A 412 -34.44 -2.29 33.41
N GLY A 413 -33.55 -1.70 32.60
CA GLY A 413 -33.91 -0.72 31.57
C GLY A 413 -34.12 0.71 32.10
N ALA A 414 -33.93 0.96 33.39
CA ALA A 414 -33.88 2.32 33.92
C ALA A 414 -32.67 3.07 33.33
N ILE A 415 -32.90 4.31 32.89
CA ILE A 415 -31.87 5.14 32.25
C ILE A 415 -31.23 6.02 33.32
N ALA A 416 -29.92 5.91 33.46
CA ALA A 416 -29.11 6.74 34.33
C ALA A 416 -28.36 7.80 33.49
N THR A 417 -28.42 9.06 33.89
CA THR A 417 -27.75 10.18 33.21
C THR A 417 -26.96 10.99 34.20
N LEU A 418 -25.71 11.33 33.87
CA LEU A 418 -24.89 12.23 34.68
C LEU A 418 -25.45 13.66 34.58
N ASP A 419 -25.72 14.29 35.73
CA ASP A 419 -26.23 15.66 35.76
C ASP A 419 -25.23 16.64 35.15
N GLY A 420 -25.72 17.48 34.23
CA GLY A 420 -24.89 18.46 33.50
C GLY A 420 -24.21 17.92 32.24
N VAL A 421 -24.23 16.60 31.97
CA VAL A 421 -23.66 15.99 30.76
C VAL A 421 -24.63 14.94 30.19
N GLN A 422 -25.63 15.38 29.42
CA GLN A 422 -26.65 14.48 28.85
C GLN A 422 -26.08 13.36 27.98
N ALA A 423 -24.92 13.56 27.34
CA ALA A 423 -24.28 12.55 26.51
C ALA A 423 -23.67 11.39 27.30
N ASN A 424 -23.54 11.49 28.63
CA ASN A 424 -23.02 10.42 29.48
C ASN A 424 -24.18 9.70 30.18
N SER A 425 -24.68 8.64 29.55
CA SER A 425 -25.80 7.83 30.03
C SER A 425 -25.45 6.35 30.12
N GLY A 426 -26.04 5.66 31.09
CA GLY A 426 -25.97 4.21 31.23
C GLY A 426 -27.36 3.60 31.43
N ILE A 427 -27.44 2.28 31.30
CA ILE A 427 -28.68 1.51 31.50
C ILE A 427 -28.45 0.56 32.67
N ILE A 428 -29.45 0.44 33.54
CA ILE A 428 -29.43 -0.49 34.66
C ILE A 428 -29.76 -1.90 34.16
N ASP A 429 -28.90 -2.85 34.51
CA ASP A 429 -29.03 -4.27 34.18
C ASP A 429 -29.99 -5.01 35.13
N ASP A 430 -30.23 -6.29 34.86
CA ASP A 430 -31.22 -7.12 35.56
C ASP A 430 -30.92 -7.32 37.05
N ASP A 431 -29.63 -7.34 37.42
CA ASP A 431 -29.16 -7.45 38.80
C ASP A 431 -29.04 -6.10 39.54
N GLY A 432 -29.54 -5.02 38.94
CA GLY A 432 -29.48 -3.66 39.46
C GLY A 432 -28.11 -2.98 39.29
N SER A 433 -27.20 -3.56 38.50
CA SER A 433 -25.90 -2.96 38.20
C SER A 433 -25.99 -1.87 37.14
N LEU A 434 -25.25 -0.80 37.34
CA LEU A 434 -25.10 0.31 36.41
C LEU A 434 -23.61 0.47 36.06
N TYR A 435 -23.29 0.38 34.78
CA TYR A 435 -21.97 0.73 34.27
C TYR A 435 -21.99 2.14 33.67
N MET A 436 -21.06 2.99 34.10
CA MET A 436 -20.83 4.30 33.50
C MET A 436 -19.33 4.58 33.40
N ALA A 437 -18.92 5.21 32.31
CA ALA A 437 -17.55 5.65 32.06
C ALA A 437 -17.48 7.18 32.01
N GLY A 438 -16.28 7.76 32.10
CA GLY A 438 -16.12 9.22 32.04
C GLY A 438 -16.68 9.96 33.24
N LEU A 439 -16.80 9.31 34.40
CA LEU A 439 -17.33 9.95 35.60
C LEU A 439 -16.29 10.89 36.23
N PRO A 440 -16.63 12.15 36.57
CA PRO A 440 -15.77 13.03 37.36
C PRO A 440 -15.61 12.51 38.80
N ALA A 441 -14.67 13.06 39.57
CA ALA A 441 -14.40 12.64 40.95
C ALA A 441 -15.63 12.70 41.88
N LYS A 442 -16.57 13.62 41.64
CA LYS A 442 -17.83 13.74 42.37
C LYS A 442 -18.93 14.17 41.41
N GLY A 443 -20.14 13.67 41.61
CA GLY A 443 -21.28 14.02 40.77
C GLY A 443 -22.59 13.44 41.25
N THR A 444 -23.65 13.81 40.55
CA THR A 444 -25.00 13.32 40.76
C THR A 444 -25.47 12.64 39.48
N ILE A 445 -26.01 11.42 39.61
CA ILE A 445 -26.59 10.65 38.51
C ILE A 445 -28.09 10.62 38.74
N SER A 446 -28.84 11.15 37.78
CA SER A 446 -30.29 11.06 37.74
C SER A 446 -30.70 9.76 37.07
N VAL A 447 -31.48 8.93 37.76
CA VAL A 447 -32.02 7.67 37.23
C VAL A 447 -33.51 7.80 37.02
N ARG A 448 -33.99 7.43 35.83
CA ARG A 448 -35.39 7.53 35.44
C ARG A 448 -35.88 6.24 34.80
N TRP A 449 -37.01 5.71 35.28
CA TRP A 449 -37.71 4.56 34.69
C TRP A 449 -39.16 4.84 34.30
N GLY A 450 -39.60 6.10 34.41
CA GLY A 450 -40.88 6.60 33.91
C GLY A 450 -41.01 8.10 34.13
N GLU A 451 -42.14 8.69 33.77
CA GLU A 451 -42.34 10.15 33.77
C GLU A 451 -42.88 10.70 35.10
N ALA A 452 -43.34 9.84 36.02
CA ALA A 452 -43.87 10.29 37.29
C ALA A 452 -42.75 10.68 38.28
N PRO A 453 -42.97 11.65 39.20
CA PRO A 453 -41.93 12.11 40.14
C PRO A 453 -41.37 11.02 41.06
N ASP A 454 -42.15 9.98 41.36
CA ASP A 454 -41.73 8.81 42.14
C ASP A 454 -40.87 7.81 41.35
N GLN A 455 -40.81 7.99 40.02
CA GLN A 455 -40.08 7.16 39.05
C GLN A 455 -38.73 7.75 38.63
N ILE A 456 -38.31 8.80 39.35
CA ILE A 456 -37.00 9.44 39.25
C ILE A 456 -36.31 9.28 40.61
N CYS A 457 -35.00 9.07 40.61
CA CYS A 457 -34.18 9.13 41.83
C CYS A 457 -32.76 9.60 41.51
N HIS A 458 -32.06 10.09 42.53
CA HIS A 458 -30.71 10.65 42.37
C HIS A 458 -29.68 9.85 43.16
N ILE A 459 -28.54 9.56 42.53
CA ILE A 459 -27.37 8.90 43.12
C ILE A 459 -26.27 9.94 43.22
N ASN A 460 -25.84 10.25 44.45
CA ASN A 460 -24.64 11.05 44.68
C ASN A 460 -23.45 10.13 44.92
N TYR A 461 -22.33 10.40 44.26
CA TYR A 461 -21.12 9.58 44.39
C TYR A 461 -19.87 10.46 44.55
N GLU A 462 -18.86 9.89 45.20
CA GLU A 462 -17.54 10.48 45.40
C GLU A 462 -16.48 9.39 45.22
N LEU A 463 -15.48 9.67 44.39
CA LEU A 463 -14.42 8.77 43.98
C LEU A 463 -13.07 9.32 44.44
N THR A 464 -12.26 8.45 45.01
CA THR A 464 -10.84 8.72 45.30
C THR A 464 -10.00 8.70 44.02
N GLU A 465 -8.84 9.36 44.03
CA GLU A 465 -7.89 9.32 42.89
C GLU A 465 -7.49 7.89 42.49
N GLN A 466 -7.37 6.99 43.47
CA GLN A 466 -7.03 5.60 43.21
C GLN A 466 -8.16 4.86 42.46
N GLN A 467 -9.42 5.18 42.79
CA GLN A 467 -10.59 4.63 42.09
C GLN A 467 -10.68 5.17 40.66
N ILE A 468 -10.40 6.47 40.44
CA ILE A 468 -10.42 7.07 39.10
C ILE A 468 -9.41 6.40 38.15
N ASN A 469 -8.23 6.04 38.66
CA ASN A 469 -7.15 5.42 37.88
C ASN A 469 -7.22 3.89 37.80
N SER A 470 -8.18 3.27 38.49
CA SER A 470 -8.43 1.82 38.40
C SER A 470 -9.08 1.47 37.05
N ALA A 471 -8.97 0.20 36.63
CA ALA A 471 -9.59 -0.23 35.37
C ALA A 471 -11.12 -0.19 35.45
N ILE A 472 -11.70 -0.65 36.56
CA ILE A 472 -13.12 -0.55 36.89
C ILE A 472 -13.23 -0.46 38.41
N THR A 473 -13.88 0.58 38.92
CA THR A 473 -14.25 0.70 40.34
C THR A 473 -15.62 0.06 40.56
N ARG A 474 -15.73 -0.77 41.59
CA ARG A 474 -17.03 -1.33 42.03
C ARG A 474 -17.47 -0.62 43.31
N MET A 475 -18.73 -0.23 43.38
CA MET A 475 -19.32 0.40 44.57
C MET A 475 -20.81 0.13 44.68
N ASP A 476 -21.38 0.37 45.87
CA ASP A 476 -22.81 0.38 46.09
C ASP A 476 -23.33 1.83 46.03
N ALA A 477 -24.50 2.02 45.42
CA ALA A 477 -25.13 3.31 45.21
C ALA A 477 -26.58 3.29 45.71
N ILE A 478 -26.89 4.19 46.66
CA ILE A 478 -28.26 4.35 47.16
C ILE A 478 -28.92 5.49 46.38
N CYS A 479 -30.00 5.17 45.70
CA CYS A 479 -30.82 6.13 44.98
C CYS A 479 -31.85 6.76 45.92
N ARG A 480 -31.87 8.09 46.01
CA ARG A 480 -32.79 8.86 46.87
C ARG A 480 -33.89 9.53 46.08
#